data_AF-A0A4U1JL25-F1
#
_entry.id   AF-A0A4U1JL25-F1
#
_cell.length_a   1.000
_cell.length_b   1.000
_cell.length_c   1.000
_cell.angle_alpha   90.00
_cell.angle_beta   90.00
_cell.angle_gamma   90.00
#
_symmetry.space_group_name_H-M   'P 1'
#
loop_
_entity.id
_entity.type
_entity.pdbx_description
1 polymer ?
#
loop_
_entity_poly.entity_id
_entity_poly.type
_entity_poly.pdbx_seq_one_letter_code
_entity_poly.pdbx_strand_id
1 'polypeptide(L)'
;MNVVNPSSLTREGEADFGFHELFFSRTDPRGVILSGNEVFRRVSGYGWSDLLGAPHKVVRHPDTPRGVFRILWTALGKGDPVGGYVKNRARNGDFYWVFAVLLPVAGGFLSVRLKPSTPLFARVRDIYAEIAQRERAEGLDPAAGARALRDFAAAAGYSSYTSFMAAAMGQELAARDARLGRPADARTAQLIALNTSLEDVSREQRNLLRSFEALQSVPNNMRIIASRLEPSGGPVSAISENYRSSSQVISERLRSFVAGPDNLCDRVSRQASKALFLIGAHRVLSEMRQNFADATPVPGIDWALERQTLCAIETQAQQNTGTAMEQAISHAEVLGRASAEIRRQMLGLDTIRVLGRVETGRMRGANTQLSATIDQLDVSHSDIRLRLETIMRLSEGIGTAMRMFQRTQRAM
;
A
#
# COMPACT_ATOMS: atom_id res chain seq x y z
N MET A 1 24.11 54.68 -4.27
CA MET A 1 23.20 53.99 -3.31
C MET A 1 21.93 53.62 -4.06
N ASN A 2 21.85 52.40 -4.58
CA ASN A 2 20.61 51.88 -5.14
C ASN A 2 19.81 51.26 -4.01
N VAL A 3 18.71 51.92 -3.66
CA VAL A 3 17.72 51.40 -2.71
C VAL A 3 17.07 50.18 -3.38
N VAL A 4 17.48 48.99 -2.94
CA VAL A 4 16.77 47.74 -3.22
C VAL A 4 15.42 47.86 -2.54
N ASN A 5 14.36 47.93 -3.34
CA ASN A 5 12.98 47.98 -2.86
C ASN A 5 12.63 46.61 -2.23
N PRO A 6 12.43 46.49 -0.90
CA PRO A 6 12.14 45.22 -0.26
C PRO A 6 10.62 45.06 -0.12
N SER A 7 9.89 44.94 -1.23
CA SER A 7 8.44 44.65 -1.17
C SER A 7 7.87 44.14 -2.49
N SER A 8 8.03 42.85 -2.76
CA SER A 8 6.96 42.01 -3.35
C SER A 8 7.30 40.54 -3.18
N LEU A 9 7.44 40.07 -1.93
CA LEU A 9 7.11 38.68 -1.63
C LEU A 9 5.58 38.61 -1.73
N THR A 10 5.04 38.47 -2.95
CA THR A 10 3.64 38.08 -3.13
C THR A 10 3.47 36.77 -2.37
N ARG A 11 2.73 36.82 -1.27
CA ARG A 11 2.35 35.64 -0.49
C ARG A 11 1.66 34.69 -1.48
N GLU A 12 2.21 33.50 -1.69
CA GLU A 12 1.56 32.53 -2.58
C GLU A 12 0.14 32.27 -2.03
N GLY A 13 -0.89 32.57 -2.84
CA GLY A 13 -2.28 32.22 -2.52
C GLY A 13 -2.55 30.77 -2.90
N GLU A 14 -3.59 30.17 -2.30
CA GLU A 14 -4.13 28.91 -2.81
C GLU A 14 -5.16 29.21 -3.90
N ALA A 15 -4.92 28.73 -5.12
CA ALA A 15 -5.83 28.89 -6.25
C ALA A 15 -7.15 28.17 -5.96
N ASP A 16 -8.27 28.86 -6.22
CA ASP A 16 -9.58 28.35 -5.86
C ASP A 16 -10.13 27.34 -6.89
N PHE A 17 -10.63 26.23 -6.36
CA PHE A 17 -11.39 25.21 -7.09
C PHE A 17 -12.22 24.35 -6.12
N GLY A 18 -13.37 23.91 -6.58
CA GLY A 18 -14.37 23.23 -5.75
C GLY A 18 -14.15 21.72 -5.60
N PHE A 19 -14.80 21.11 -4.61
CA PHE A 19 -14.80 19.64 -4.44
C PHE A 19 -15.51 18.91 -5.58
N HIS A 20 -16.47 19.55 -6.26
CA HIS A 20 -17.18 18.96 -7.39
C HIS A 20 -16.31 18.94 -8.66
N GLU A 21 -15.24 19.73 -8.69
CA GLU A 21 -14.37 19.85 -9.84
C GLU A 21 -13.33 18.73 -9.88
N LEU A 22 -13.16 18.15 -11.07
CA LEU A 22 -12.11 17.19 -11.37
C LEU A 22 -11.25 17.75 -12.50
N PHE A 23 -9.94 17.59 -12.37
CA PHE A 23 -8.99 18.00 -13.40
C PHE A 23 -8.58 16.73 -14.11
N PHE A 24 -8.39 16.80 -15.43
CA PHE A 24 -7.66 15.74 -16.09
C PHE A 24 -6.60 16.31 -17.03
N SER A 25 -5.58 15.49 -17.25
CA SER A 25 -4.63 15.69 -18.33
C SER A 25 -4.19 14.34 -18.84
N ARG A 26 -4.09 14.21 -20.16
CA ARG A 26 -3.47 13.06 -20.83
C ARG A 26 -2.12 13.48 -21.39
N THR A 27 -1.15 12.59 -21.29
CA THR A 27 0.24 12.82 -21.72
C THR A 27 0.75 11.70 -22.61
N ASP A 28 1.78 11.98 -23.41
CA ASP A 28 2.59 10.97 -24.09
C ASP A 28 3.49 10.20 -23.09
N PRO A 29 4.26 9.18 -23.50
CA PRO A 29 5.11 8.41 -22.59
C PRO A 29 6.28 9.22 -21.99
N ARG A 30 6.57 10.41 -22.55
CA ARG A 30 7.60 11.34 -22.06
C ARG A 30 7.01 12.37 -21.07
N GLY A 31 5.70 12.33 -20.82
CA GLY A 31 5.00 13.29 -19.96
C GLY A 31 4.68 14.62 -20.65
N VAL A 32 4.66 14.66 -21.98
CA VAL A 32 4.21 15.84 -22.75
C VAL A 32 2.69 15.84 -22.80
N ILE A 33 2.07 16.97 -22.45
CA ILE A 33 0.61 17.12 -22.39
C ILE A 33 0.02 17.07 -23.81
N LEU A 34 -0.93 16.15 -23.99
CA LEU A 34 -1.68 15.95 -25.22
C LEU A 34 -3.12 16.46 -25.13
N SER A 35 -3.70 16.47 -23.92
CA SER A 35 -5.09 16.85 -23.68
C SER A 35 -5.32 17.21 -22.21
N GLY A 36 -6.42 17.91 -21.92
CA GLY A 36 -6.90 18.23 -20.58
C GLY A 36 -8.27 18.91 -20.63
N ASN A 37 -8.82 19.27 -19.46
CA ASN A 37 -10.08 20.01 -19.38
C ASN A 37 -9.89 21.48 -18.98
N GLU A 38 -10.99 22.24 -19.11
CA GLU A 38 -11.05 23.65 -18.76
C GLU A 38 -10.72 23.92 -17.28
N VAL A 39 -11.05 23.01 -16.37
CA VAL A 39 -10.66 23.10 -14.95
C VAL A 39 -9.13 23.14 -14.83
N PHE A 40 -8.41 22.28 -15.55
CA PHE A 40 -6.95 22.26 -15.53
C PHE A 40 -6.36 23.57 -16.06
N ARG A 41 -6.89 24.09 -17.16
CA ARG A 41 -6.47 25.38 -17.73
C ARG A 41 -6.72 26.54 -16.76
N ARG A 42 -7.95 26.67 -16.28
CA ARG A 42 -8.40 27.77 -15.40
C ARG A 42 -7.59 27.84 -14.11
N VAL A 43 -7.47 26.72 -13.40
CA VAL A 43 -6.80 26.69 -12.09
C VAL A 43 -5.28 26.79 -12.21
N SER A 44 -4.68 26.22 -13.28
CA SER A 44 -3.24 26.37 -13.51
C SER A 44 -2.86 27.77 -14.03
N GLY A 45 -3.81 28.53 -14.57
CA GLY A 45 -3.60 29.88 -15.10
C GLY A 45 -2.81 29.91 -16.41
N TYR A 46 -2.52 28.76 -17.03
CA TYR A 46 -1.84 28.66 -18.32
C TYR A 46 -2.85 28.65 -19.48
N GLY A 47 -2.46 29.21 -20.63
CA GLY A 47 -3.24 29.09 -21.87
C GLY A 47 -3.09 27.71 -22.50
N TRP A 48 -4.00 27.32 -23.41
CA TRP A 48 -3.86 26.05 -24.14
C TRP A 48 -2.58 25.99 -24.99
N SER A 49 -2.13 27.11 -25.54
CA SER A 49 -0.85 27.22 -26.26
C SER A 49 0.37 26.97 -25.36
N ASP A 50 0.26 27.22 -24.05
CA ASP A 50 1.32 26.96 -23.08
C ASP A 50 1.25 25.54 -22.52
N LEU A 51 0.07 24.91 -22.56
CA LEU A 51 -0.17 23.59 -22.00
C LEU A 51 0.05 22.48 -23.03
N LEU A 52 -0.58 22.57 -24.21
CA LEU A 52 -0.49 21.51 -25.23
C LEU A 52 0.92 21.46 -25.80
N GLY A 53 1.53 20.27 -25.80
CA GLY A 53 2.92 20.07 -26.23
C GLY A 53 3.97 20.44 -25.16
N ALA A 54 3.57 20.98 -24.01
CA ALA A 54 4.48 21.25 -22.91
C ALA A 54 4.66 20.02 -22.00
N PRO A 55 5.83 19.86 -21.35
CA PRO A 55 6.01 18.81 -20.36
C PRO A 55 5.18 19.12 -19.11
N HIS A 56 4.52 18.10 -18.54
CA HIS A 56 3.61 18.24 -17.38
C HIS A 56 4.26 18.92 -16.17
N LYS A 57 5.60 18.86 -16.06
CA LYS A 57 6.39 19.56 -15.04
C LYS A 57 6.21 21.09 -15.03
N VAL A 58 5.59 21.70 -16.04
CA VAL A 58 5.33 23.15 -16.10
C VAL A 58 4.53 23.66 -14.89
N VAL A 59 3.62 22.84 -14.35
CA VAL A 59 2.84 23.18 -13.14
C VAL A 59 3.47 22.70 -11.84
N ARG A 60 4.70 22.17 -11.87
CA ARG A 60 5.29 21.54 -10.69
C ARG A 60 5.72 22.57 -9.64
N HIS A 61 5.27 22.37 -8.40
CA HIS A 61 5.77 23.13 -7.26
C HIS A 61 7.10 22.55 -6.74
N PRO A 62 8.10 23.39 -6.37
CA PRO A 62 9.36 22.94 -5.78
C PRO A 62 9.21 22.30 -4.38
N ASP A 63 8.08 22.51 -3.72
CA ASP A 63 7.77 21.91 -2.40
C ASP A 63 7.17 20.50 -2.50
N THR A 64 6.82 20.03 -3.70
CA THR A 64 6.54 18.61 -3.86
C THR A 64 7.88 17.87 -3.99
N PRO A 65 8.23 16.98 -3.04
CA PRO A 65 9.52 16.30 -3.06
C PRO A 65 9.75 15.57 -4.37
N ARG A 66 11.00 15.58 -4.85
CA ARG A 66 11.43 14.82 -6.04
C ARG A 66 11.24 13.33 -5.83
N GLY A 67 11.37 12.85 -4.59
CA GLY A 67 11.03 11.48 -4.22
C GLY A 67 9.61 11.05 -4.57
N VAL A 68 8.61 11.94 -4.48
CA VAL A 68 7.23 11.64 -4.87
C VAL A 68 7.17 11.27 -6.35
N PHE A 69 7.71 12.13 -7.21
CA PHE A 69 7.74 11.89 -8.65
C PHE A 69 8.55 10.65 -9.01
N ARG A 70 9.63 10.35 -8.29
CA ARG A 70 10.39 9.09 -8.48
C ARG A 70 9.50 7.87 -8.23
N ILE A 71 8.68 7.87 -7.18
CA ILE A 71 7.71 6.80 -6.91
C ILE A 71 6.68 6.72 -8.04
N LEU A 72 6.05 7.85 -8.39
CA LEU A 72 5.00 7.90 -9.42
C LEU A 72 5.52 7.37 -10.77
N TRP A 73 6.65 7.88 -11.26
CA TRP A 73 7.24 7.46 -12.54
C TRP A 73 7.71 6.01 -12.52
N THR A 74 8.21 5.52 -11.39
CA THR A 74 8.61 4.11 -11.27
C THR A 74 7.39 3.18 -11.37
N ALA A 75 6.26 3.54 -10.77
CA ALA A 75 5.04 2.75 -10.86
C ALA A 75 4.45 2.80 -12.28
N LEU A 76 4.32 4.00 -12.85
CA LEU A 76 3.80 4.17 -14.21
C LEU A 76 4.66 3.45 -15.26
N GLY A 77 5.99 3.49 -15.13
CA GLY A 77 6.90 2.77 -16.02
C GLY A 77 6.80 1.24 -15.92
N LYS A 78 6.23 0.70 -14.83
CA LYS A 78 5.91 -0.71 -14.67
C LYS A 78 4.50 -1.08 -15.16
N GLY A 79 3.74 -0.11 -15.67
CA GLY A 79 2.34 -0.31 -16.01
C GLY A 79 1.42 -0.41 -14.79
N ASP A 80 1.84 0.10 -13.63
CA ASP A 80 1.02 0.12 -12.43
C ASP A 80 0.33 1.48 -12.24
N PRO A 81 -0.97 1.49 -11.88
CA PRO A 81 -1.66 2.71 -11.49
C PRO A 81 -1.12 3.19 -10.15
N VAL A 82 -1.13 4.50 -9.93
CA VAL A 82 -0.52 5.10 -8.74
C VAL A 82 -1.21 6.40 -8.34
N GLY A 83 -1.27 6.63 -7.02
CA GLY A 83 -1.80 7.86 -6.43
C GLY A 83 -0.72 8.69 -5.75
N GLY A 84 -0.99 9.98 -5.58
CA GLY A 84 -0.11 10.86 -4.82
C GLY A 84 -0.73 12.22 -4.55
N TYR A 85 -0.43 12.80 -3.39
CA TYR A 85 -0.65 14.21 -3.17
C TYR A 85 0.40 15.01 -3.94
N VAL A 86 0.00 16.10 -4.58
CA VAL A 86 0.91 16.95 -5.36
C VAL A 86 0.55 18.41 -5.15
N LYS A 87 1.51 19.22 -4.69
CA LYS A 87 1.44 20.69 -4.77
C LYS A 87 1.88 21.10 -6.17
N ASN A 88 1.05 21.92 -6.80
CA ASN A 88 1.32 22.51 -8.11
C ASN A 88 1.41 24.03 -7.96
N ARG A 89 2.08 24.67 -8.93
CA ARG A 89 2.23 26.12 -9.03
C ARG A 89 1.52 26.60 -10.29
N ALA A 90 0.59 27.54 -10.13
CA ALA A 90 -0.08 28.24 -11.21
C ALA A 90 0.84 29.28 -11.87
N ARG A 91 0.48 29.74 -13.06
CA ARG A 91 1.27 30.70 -13.87
C ARG A 91 1.54 32.02 -13.14
N ASN A 92 0.61 32.46 -12.29
CA ASN A 92 0.71 33.69 -11.51
C ASN A 92 1.54 33.55 -10.21
N GLY A 93 2.03 32.34 -9.89
CA GLY A 93 2.79 32.05 -8.67
C GLY A 93 1.97 31.45 -7.51
N ASP A 94 0.64 31.43 -7.61
CA ASP A 94 -0.21 30.75 -6.62
C ASP A 94 0.02 29.23 -6.65
N PHE A 95 -0.45 28.53 -5.62
CA PHE A 95 -0.36 27.07 -5.57
C PHE A 95 -1.73 26.41 -5.47
N TYR A 96 -1.78 25.12 -5.77
CA TYR A 96 -2.94 24.28 -5.47
C TYR A 96 -2.51 22.86 -5.19
N TRP A 97 -3.17 22.23 -4.21
CA TRP A 97 -2.96 20.83 -3.88
C TRP A 97 -3.98 19.95 -4.57
N VAL A 98 -3.53 18.80 -5.05
CA VAL A 98 -4.40 17.76 -5.59
C VAL A 98 -4.05 16.41 -4.98
N PHE A 99 -5.04 15.54 -4.84
CA PHE A 99 -4.80 14.10 -4.87
C PHE A 99 -4.87 13.66 -6.33
N ALA A 100 -3.73 13.25 -6.89
CA ALA A 100 -3.61 12.81 -8.26
C ALA A 100 -3.78 11.28 -8.34
N VAL A 101 -4.66 10.85 -9.24
CA VAL A 101 -4.90 9.47 -9.64
C VAL A 101 -4.30 9.29 -11.03
N LEU A 102 -3.23 8.51 -11.14
CA LEU A 102 -2.50 8.32 -12.39
C LEU A 102 -2.66 6.89 -12.89
N LEU A 103 -3.00 6.75 -14.18
CA LEU A 103 -3.14 5.46 -14.85
C LEU A 103 -2.23 5.41 -16.09
N PRO A 104 -1.51 4.29 -16.30
CA PRO A 104 -0.91 4.00 -17.59
C PRO A 104 -2.01 3.71 -18.62
N VAL A 105 -1.85 4.28 -19.82
CA VAL A 105 -2.79 4.13 -20.94
C VAL A 105 -2.02 3.87 -22.22
N ALA A 106 -2.71 3.42 -23.27
CA ALA A 106 -2.08 3.24 -24.58
C ALA A 106 -1.45 4.58 -25.04
N GLY A 107 -0.15 4.56 -25.32
CA GLY A 107 0.58 5.75 -25.78
C GLY A 107 0.85 6.81 -24.72
N GLY A 108 0.72 6.52 -23.41
CA GLY A 108 1.18 7.43 -22.37
C GLY A 108 0.44 7.28 -21.04
N PHE A 109 0.04 8.40 -20.43
CA PHE A 109 -0.55 8.42 -19.09
C PHE A 109 -1.76 9.33 -18.98
N LEU A 110 -2.73 8.93 -18.17
CA LEU A 110 -3.86 9.76 -17.75
C LEU A 110 -3.69 10.13 -16.27
N SER A 111 -3.90 11.40 -15.94
CA SER A 111 -4.00 11.85 -14.54
C SER A 111 -5.34 12.54 -14.31
N VAL A 112 -6.12 12.02 -13.37
CA VAL A 112 -7.33 12.69 -12.85
C VAL A 112 -7.05 13.16 -11.43
N ARG A 113 -7.48 14.36 -11.09
CA ARG A 113 -7.09 15.03 -9.84
C ARG A 113 -8.33 15.58 -9.14
N LEU A 114 -8.37 15.41 -7.82
CA LEU A 114 -9.42 15.92 -6.93
C LEU A 114 -8.82 16.77 -5.81
N LYS A 115 -9.67 17.60 -5.18
CA LYS A 115 -9.26 18.43 -4.04
C LYS A 115 -9.07 17.55 -2.79
N PRO A 116 -7.86 17.49 -2.20
CA PRO A 116 -7.64 16.73 -1.00
C PRO A 116 -8.27 17.43 0.22
N SER A 117 -8.79 16.67 1.16
CA SER A 117 -9.45 17.23 2.36
C SER A 117 -9.35 16.38 3.62
N THR A 118 -8.66 15.25 3.56
CA THR A 118 -8.55 14.35 4.71
C THR A 118 -7.54 14.85 5.75
N PRO A 119 -7.65 14.39 7.01
CA PRO A 119 -6.57 14.56 7.99
C PRO A 119 -5.25 13.90 7.55
N LEU A 120 -5.32 12.84 6.74
CA LEU A 120 -4.14 12.19 6.21
C LEU A 120 -3.34 13.14 5.29
N PHE A 121 -4.03 13.90 4.45
CA PHE A 121 -3.41 14.93 3.61
C PHE A 121 -2.59 15.93 4.44
N ALA A 122 -3.11 16.40 5.58
CA ALA A 122 -2.37 17.32 6.44
C ALA A 122 -1.03 16.72 6.90
N ARG A 123 -1.03 15.46 7.34
CA ARG A 123 0.19 14.73 7.72
C ARG A 123 1.16 14.57 6.55
N VAL A 124 0.64 14.28 5.35
CA VAL A 124 1.46 14.14 4.13
C VAL A 124 2.11 15.48 3.74
N ARG A 125 1.37 16.58 3.87
CA ARG A 125 1.90 17.92 3.59
C ARG A 125 3.09 18.25 4.49
N ASP A 126 3.00 17.92 5.78
CA ASP A 126 4.05 18.23 6.75
C ASP A 126 5.33 17.42 6.45
N ILE A 127 5.22 16.10 6.19
CA ILE A 127 6.38 15.28 5.81
C ILE A 127 6.94 15.67 4.43
N TYR A 128 6.10 16.12 3.50
CA TYR A 128 6.58 16.64 2.21
C TYR A 128 7.43 17.89 2.40
N ALA A 129 7.04 18.81 3.28
CA ALA A 129 7.81 20.01 3.56
C ALA A 129 9.21 19.65 4.11
N GLU A 130 9.27 18.70 5.07
CA GLU A 130 10.54 18.21 5.62
C GLU A 130 11.43 17.59 4.54
N ILE A 131 10.90 16.65 3.75
CA ILE A 131 11.68 15.95 2.72
C ILE A 131 12.13 16.94 1.63
N ALA A 132 11.26 17.83 1.16
CA ALA A 132 11.60 18.82 0.14
C ALA A 132 12.68 19.80 0.64
N GLN A 133 12.63 20.20 1.91
CA GLN A 133 13.67 21.03 2.51
C GLN A 133 15.01 20.29 2.53
N ARG A 134 15.03 19.03 2.98
CA ARG A 134 16.25 18.21 3.03
C ARG A 134 16.82 17.93 1.64
N GLU A 135 15.97 17.60 0.66
CA GLU A 135 16.40 17.44 -0.74
C GLU A 135 17.08 18.69 -1.30
N ARG A 136 16.62 19.90 -0.92
CA ARG A 136 17.20 21.17 -1.34
C ARG A 136 18.47 21.54 -0.57
N ALA A 137 18.46 21.39 0.76
CA ALA A 137 19.56 21.80 1.62
C ALA A 137 20.77 20.86 1.53
N GLU A 138 20.53 19.56 1.44
CA GLU A 138 21.57 18.52 1.43
C GLU A 138 21.85 17.98 0.00
N GLY A 139 21.09 18.42 -1.01
CA GLY A 139 21.25 17.96 -2.38
C GLY A 139 20.90 16.48 -2.58
N LEU A 140 19.97 15.93 -1.79
CA LEU A 140 19.66 14.50 -1.79
C LEU A 140 19.17 14.00 -3.16
N ASP A 141 19.61 12.80 -3.52
CA ASP A 141 19.09 12.06 -4.67
C ASP A 141 17.59 11.75 -4.49
N PRO A 142 16.73 11.88 -5.52
CA PRO A 142 15.31 11.55 -5.41
C PRO A 142 15.02 10.14 -4.89
N ALA A 143 15.93 9.16 -5.02
CA ALA A 143 15.73 7.85 -4.41
C ALA A 143 15.77 7.90 -2.87
N ALA A 144 16.50 8.84 -2.27
CA ALA A 144 16.51 9.06 -0.82
C ALA A 144 15.16 9.63 -0.34
N GLY A 145 14.62 10.63 -1.04
CA GLY A 145 13.27 11.13 -0.76
C GLY A 145 12.21 10.04 -0.93
N ALA A 146 12.32 9.20 -1.97
CA ALA A 146 11.43 8.05 -2.17
C ALA A 146 11.57 6.96 -1.09
N ARG A 147 12.73 6.82 -0.44
CA ARG A 147 12.90 5.94 0.73
C ARG A 147 12.22 6.54 1.95
N ALA A 148 12.47 7.81 2.26
CA ALA A 148 11.83 8.51 3.38
C ALA A 148 10.30 8.47 3.32
N LEU A 149 9.71 8.59 2.12
CA LEU A 149 8.27 8.44 1.92
C LEU A 149 7.75 7.03 2.19
N ARG A 150 8.53 6.00 1.82
CA ARG A 150 8.20 4.60 2.13
C ARG A 150 8.33 4.31 3.62
N ASP A 151 9.35 4.87 4.27
CA ASP A 151 9.55 4.74 5.72
C ASP A 151 8.41 5.43 6.49
N PHE A 152 7.96 6.60 6.03
CA PHE A 152 6.78 7.27 6.56
C PHE A 152 5.50 6.42 6.44
N ALA A 153 5.25 5.82 5.27
CA ALA A 153 4.13 4.91 5.08
C ALA A 153 4.23 3.67 6.00
N ALA A 154 5.42 3.08 6.10
CA ALA A 154 5.68 1.93 6.97
C ALA A 154 5.47 2.25 8.46
N ALA A 155 5.93 3.41 8.92
CA ALA A 155 5.72 3.91 10.27
C ALA A 155 4.24 4.18 10.57
N ALA A 156 3.46 4.55 9.54
CA ALA A 156 2.00 4.66 9.63
C ALA A 156 1.27 3.30 9.58
N GLY A 157 2.02 2.19 9.50
CA GLY A 157 1.48 0.82 9.58
C GLY A 157 1.18 0.18 8.23
N TYR A 158 1.54 0.81 7.12
CA TYR A 158 1.27 0.30 5.77
C TYR A 158 2.41 -0.57 5.25
N SER A 159 2.05 -1.68 4.61
CA SER A 159 2.99 -2.62 3.99
C SER A 159 3.74 -2.03 2.78
N SER A 160 3.17 -1.02 2.11
CA SER A 160 3.83 -0.35 1.00
C SER A 160 3.31 1.07 0.79
N TYR A 161 4.03 1.88 0.00
CA TYR A 161 3.52 3.20 -0.40
C TYR A 161 2.28 3.09 -1.31
N THR A 162 2.16 2.01 -2.07
CA THR A 162 0.97 1.77 -2.92
C THR A 162 -0.27 1.49 -2.07
N SER A 163 -0.16 0.64 -1.05
CA SER A 163 -1.27 0.37 -0.12
C SER A 163 -1.63 1.62 0.69
N PHE A 164 -0.62 2.41 1.07
CA PHE A 164 -0.83 3.72 1.69
C PHE A 164 -1.64 4.67 0.79
N MET A 165 -1.32 4.76 -0.50
CA MET A 165 -2.05 5.61 -1.45
C MET A 165 -3.43 5.04 -1.82
N ALA A 166 -3.62 3.72 -1.80
CA ALA A 166 -4.94 3.10 -1.94
C ALA A 166 -5.85 3.45 -0.76
N ALA A 167 -5.32 3.43 0.47
CA ALA A 167 -6.02 3.89 1.66
C ALA A 167 -6.36 5.37 1.60
N ALA A 168 -5.39 6.21 1.21
CA ALA A 168 -5.58 7.65 1.03
C ALA A 168 -6.70 7.92 0.01
N MET A 169 -6.71 7.21 -1.11
CA MET A 169 -7.77 7.33 -2.12
C MET A 169 -9.16 7.06 -1.54
N GLY A 170 -9.33 5.96 -0.80
CA GLY A 170 -10.60 5.63 -0.16
C GLY A 170 -11.08 6.73 0.79
N GLN A 171 -10.17 7.24 1.63
CA GLN A 171 -10.47 8.31 2.58
C GLN A 171 -10.82 9.63 1.86
N GLU A 172 -10.07 10.00 0.81
CA GLU A 172 -10.35 11.21 0.04
C GLU A 172 -11.70 11.14 -0.68
N LEU A 173 -12.05 9.98 -1.24
CA LEU A 173 -13.36 9.78 -1.86
C LEU A 173 -14.50 9.89 -0.85
N ALA A 174 -14.37 9.26 0.31
CA ALA A 174 -15.38 9.36 1.38
C ALA A 174 -15.51 10.80 1.91
N ALA A 175 -14.38 11.49 2.13
CA ALA A 175 -14.37 12.88 2.57
C ALA A 175 -14.99 13.80 1.52
N ARG A 176 -14.69 13.57 0.24
CA ARG A 176 -15.26 14.33 -0.88
C ARG A 176 -16.77 14.12 -0.99
N ASP A 177 -17.27 12.89 -0.88
CA ASP A 177 -18.71 12.61 -0.89
C ASP A 177 -19.43 13.36 0.24
N ALA A 178 -18.87 13.35 1.46
CA ALA A 178 -19.42 14.10 2.59
C ALA A 178 -19.43 15.63 2.34
N ARG A 179 -18.34 16.18 1.78
CA ARG A 179 -18.25 17.62 1.43
C ARG A 179 -19.25 18.04 0.35
N LEU A 180 -19.65 17.11 -0.51
CA LEU A 180 -20.63 17.32 -1.58
C LEU A 180 -22.06 16.99 -1.15
N GLY A 181 -22.30 16.59 0.10
CA GLY A 181 -23.61 16.17 0.58
C GLY A 181 -24.12 14.88 -0.07
N ARG A 182 -23.23 14.06 -0.65
CA ARG A 182 -23.57 12.77 -1.26
C ARG A 182 -23.70 11.70 -0.16
N PRO A 183 -24.59 10.71 -0.31
CA PRO A 183 -24.66 9.59 0.63
C PRO A 183 -23.36 8.79 0.60
N ALA A 184 -23.04 8.15 1.73
CA ALA A 184 -21.85 7.30 1.83
C ALA A 184 -21.90 6.17 0.78
N ASP A 185 -20.88 6.11 -0.07
CA ASP A 185 -20.79 5.10 -1.12
C ASP A 185 -20.27 3.77 -0.55
N ALA A 186 -21.09 2.72 -0.67
CA ALA A 186 -20.79 1.40 -0.11
C ALA A 186 -19.50 0.79 -0.68
N ARG A 187 -19.16 1.06 -1.96
CA ARG A 187 -17.92 0.56 -2.59
C ARG A 187 -16.69 1.20 -1.94
N THR A 188 -16.79 2.47 -1.57
CA THR A 188 -15.72 3.20 -0.88
C THR A 188 -15.53 2.69 0.54
N ALA A 189 -16.62 2.44 1.27
CA ALA A 189 -16.55 1.82 2.59
C ALA A 189 -15.92 0.42 2.53
N GLN A 190 -16.30 -0.40 1.54
CA GLN A 190 -15.69 -1.71 1.29
C GLN A 190 -14.21 -1.62 0.94
N LEU A 191 -13.81 -0.64 0.12
CA LEU A 191 -12.42 -0.41 -0.23
C LEU A 191 -11.58 -0.09 1.01
N ILE A 192 -12.07 0.78 1.90
CA ILE A 192 -11.39 1.11 3.16
C ILE A 192 -11.27 -0.14 4.05
N ALA A 193 -12.36 -0.91 4.22
CA ALA A 193 -12.37 -2.11 5.06
C ALA A 193 -11.43 -3.21 4.53
N LEU A 194 -11.38 -3.41 3.20
CA LEU A 194 -10.45 -4.33 2.55
C LEU A 194 -8.99 -3.90 2.76
N ASN A 195 -8.69 -2.61 2.62
CA ASN A 195 -7.35 -2.11 2.86
C ASN A 195 -6.91 -2.37 4.31
N THR A 196 -7.77 -2.11 5.30
CA THR A 196 -7.48 -2.41 6.70
C THR A 196 -7.20 -3.90 6.91
N SER A 197 -8.03 -4.77 6.34
CA SER A 197 -7.86 -6.23 6.45
C SER A 197 -6.52 -6.70 5.86
N LEU A 198 -6.07 -6.11 4.75
CA LEU A 198 -4.77 -6.41 4.14
C LEU A 198 -3.59 -6.00 5.03
N GLU A 199 -3.69 -4.84 5.69
CA GLU A 199 -2.65 -4.39 6.61
C GLU A 199 -2.62 -5.20 7.91
N ASP A 200 -3.77 -5.68 8.38
CA ASP A 200 -3.84 -6.59 9.52
C ASP A 200 -3.22 -7.95 9.19
N VAL A 201 -3.48 -8.51 8.00
CA VAL A 201 -2.78 -9.73 7.51
C VAL A 201 -1.28 -9.51 7.46
N SER A 202 -0.84 -8.40 6.87
CA SER A 202 0.59 -8.05 6.74
C SER A 202 1.27 -7.87 8.10
N ARG A 203 0.53 -7.38 9.11
CA ARG A 203 1.02 -7.25 10.49
C ARG A 203 1.13 -8.61 11.17
N GLU A 204 0.11 -9.44 11.07
CA GLU A 204 0.13 -10.77 11.69
C GLU A 204 1.22 -11.67 11.09
N GLN A 205 1.52 -11.53 9.80
CA GLN A 205 2.62 -12.23 9.14
C GLN A 205 3.99 -11.82 9.68
N ARG A 206 4.24 -10.51 9.82
CA ARG A 206 5.49 -10.01 10.42
C ARG A 206 5.64 -10.47 11.86
N ASN A 207 4.53 -10.52 12.60
CA ASN A 207 4.54 -11.04 13.97
C ASN A 207 4.81 -12.54 13.99
N LEU A 208 4.18 -13.32 13.11
CA LEU A 208 4.40 -14.76 12.97
C LEU A 208 5.86 -15.08 12.69
N LEU A 209 6.50 -14.35 11.78
CA LEU A 209 7.93 -14.53 11.48
C LEU A 209 8.80 -14.31 12.73
N ARG A 210 8.56 -13.21 13.46
CA ARG A 210 9.28 -12.91 14.71
C ARG A 210 9.09 -13.99 15.78
N SER A 211 7.87 -14.49 15.93
CA SER A 211 7.58 -15.57 16.89
C SER A 211 8.31 -16.87 16.53
N PHE A 212 8.44 -17.18 15.24
CA PHE A 212 9.20 -18.34 14.77
C PHE A 212 10.72 -18.16 14.92
N GLU A 213 11.25 -16.97 14.68
CA GLU A 213 12.68 -16.68 14.90
C GLU A 213 13.05 -16.84 16.37
N ALA A 214 12.20 -16.37 17.29
CA ALA A 214 12.40 -16.56 18.73
C ALA A 214 12.44 -18.07 19.11
N LEU A 215 11.57 -18.87 18.51
CA LEU A 215 11.46 -20.32 18.74
C LEU A 215 12.73 -21.09 18.35
N GLN A 216 13.51 -20.60 17.37
CA GLN A 216 14.75 -21.28 16.93
C GLN A 216 15.86 -21.32 18.00
N SER A 217 15.82 -20.42 18.98
CA SER A 217 16.81 -20.39 20.07
C SER A 217 16.56 -21.46 21.14
N VAL A 218 15.31 -21.93 21.25
CA VAL A 218 14.87 -22.78 22.36
C VAL A 218 15.56 -24.15 22.39
N PRO A 219 15.76 -24.85 21.26
CA PRO A 219 16.51 -26.11 21.26
C PRO A 219 17.94 -25.97 21.76
N ASN A 220 18.61 -24.85 21.45
CA ASN A 220 19.97 -24.64 21.94
C ASN A 220 20.00 -24.50 23.47
N ASN A 221 19.02 -23.80 24.04
CA ASN A 221 18.87 -23.68 25.49
C ASN A 221 18.59 -25.04 26.13
N MET A 222 17.67 -25.83 25.57
CA MET A 222 17.37 -27.19 26.05
C MET A 222 18.63 -28.08 26.04
N ARG A 223 19.45 -28.02 24.99
CA ARG A 223 20.69 -28.80 24.89
C ARG A 223 21.75 -28.37 25.92
N ILE A 224 21.89 -27.07 26.17
CA ILE A 224 22.80 -26.55 27.21
C ILE A 224 22.35 -27.00 28.60
N ILE A 225 21.04 -27.03 28.85
CA ILE A 225 20.49 -27.53 30.12
C ILE A 225 20.71 -29.05 30.22
N ALA A 226 20.48 -29.79 29.14
CA ALA A 226 20.68 -31.24 29.09
C ALA A 226 22.13 -31.65 29.38
N SER A 227 23.13 -30.93 28.88
CA SER A 227 24.54 -31.23 29.17
C SER A 227 24.93 -31.01 30.64
N ARG A 228 24.17 -30.20 31.38
CA ARG A 228 24.36 -30.00 32.84
C ARG A 228 23.67 -31.06 33.68
N LEU A 229 22.84 -31.91 33.07
CA LEU A 229 22.05 -32.93 33.74
C LEU A 229 22.66 -34.33 33.65
N GLU A 230 23.95 -34.47 33.33
CA GLU A 230 24.59 -35.78 33.26
C GLU A 230 24.49 -36.52 34.61
N PRO A 231 24.03 -37.79 34.63
CA PRO A 231 23.79 -38.68 33.49
C PRO A 231 22.36 -38.66 32.90
N SER A 232 21.40 -37.96 33.50
CA SER A 232 19.98 -37.95 33.11
C SER A 232 19.63 -37.09 31.89
N GLY A 233 20.57 -36.32 31.32
CA GLY A 233 20.33 -35.39 30.21
C GLY A 233 20.07 -36.00 28.82
N GLY A 234 20.37 -37.28 28.60
CA GLY A 234 20.29 -37.95 27.30
C GLY A 234 18.94 -37.82 26.59
N PRO A 235 17.81 -38.15 27.24
CA PRO A 235 16.47 -37.99 26.67
C PRO A 235 16.13 -36.55 26.26
N VAL A 236 16.52 -35.56 27.09
CA VAL A 236 16.28 -34.13 26.81
C VAL A 236 17.08 -33.66 25.58
N SER A 237 18.32 -34.14 25.43
CA SER A 237 19.12 -33.88 24.23
C SER A 237 18.47 -34.44 22.97
N ALA A 238 17.93 -35.66 23.01
CA ALA A 238 17.24 -36.27 21.88
C ALA A 238 15.95 -35.51 21.51
N ILE A 239 15.16 -35.12 22.51
CA ILE A 239 13.95 -34.29 22.32
C ILE A 239 14.31 -32.95 21.69
N SER A 240 15.37 -32.30 22.19
CA SER A 240 15.86 -31.05 21.66
C SER A 240 16.30 -31.15 20.19
N GLU A 241 16.99 -32.24 19.81
CA GLU A 241 17.44 -32.43 18.42
C GLU A 241 16.27 -32.65 17.48
N ASN A 242 15.31 -33.50 17.87
CA ASN A 242 14.09 -33.74 17.11
C ASN A 242 13.27 -32.46 16.93
N TYR A 243 13.18 -31.65 17.99
CA TYR A 243 12.51 -30.36 17.92
C TYR A 243 13.24 -29.40 16.97
N ARG A 244 14.58 -29.32 17.04
CA ARG A 244 15.37 -28.46 16.15
C ARG A 244 15.14 -28.81 14.69
N SER A 245 15.25 -30.09 14.33
CA SER A 245 15.02 -30.56 12.96
C SER A 245 13.61 -30.21 12.46
N SER A 246 12.59 -30.51 13.27
CA SER A 246 11.19 -30.25 12.89
C SER A 246 10.88 -28.75 12.77
N SER A 247 11.39 -27.93 13.69
CA SER A 247 11.18 -26.47 13.67
C SER A 247 11.94 -25.78 12.55
N GLN A 248 13.09 -26.31 12.11
CA GLN A 248 13.82 -25.81 10.94
C GLN A 248 13.03 -25.99 9.65
N VAL A 249 12.41 -27.16 9.44
CA VAL A 249 11.57 -27.42 8.25
C VAL A 249 10.39 -26.44 8.18
N ILE A 250 9.75 -26.15 9.32
CA ILE A 250 8.65 -25.18 9.37
C ILE A 250 9.16 -23.76 9.12
N SER A 251 10.30 -23.38 9.71
CA SER A 251 10.91 -22.05 9.51
C SER A 251 11.31 -21.81 8.06
N GLU A 252 11.85 -22.81 7.38
CA GLU A 252 12.23 -22.70 5.96
C GLU A 252 11.00 -22.48 5.07
N ARG A 253 9.91 -23.22 5.32
CA ARG A 253 8.62 -23.01 4.65
C ARG A 253 8.07 -21.61 4.93
N LEU A 254 8.04 -21.17 6.18
CA LEU A 254 7.57 -19.83 6.51
C LEU A 254 8.38 -18.74 5.82
N ARG A 255 9.71 -18.89 5.79
CA ARG A 255 10.58 -17.95 5.08
C ARG A 255 10.28 -17.92 3.59
N SER A 256 9.98 -19.04 2.93
CA SER A 256 9.63 -19.04 1.51
C SER A 256 8.31 -18.31 1.20
N PHE A 257 7.42 -18.13 2.19
CA PHE A 257 6.14 -17.42 2.03
C PHE A 257 6.13 -15.98 2.54
N VAL A 258 6.91 -15.68 3.59
CA VAL A 258 6.83 -14.42 4.35
C VAL A 258 8.12 -13.62 4.29
N ALA A 259 9.26 -14.23 3.93
CA ALA A 259 10.56 -13.57 3.91
C ALA A 259 11.07 -13.35 2.49
N GLY A 260 11.89 -12.31 2.35
CA GLY A 260 12.47 -11.90 1.07
C GLY A 260 11.55 -11.01 0.23
N PRO A 261 12.12 -10.33 -0.78
CA PRO A 261 11.35 -9.46 -1.68
C PRO A 261 10.41 -10.29 -2.56
N ASP A 262 9.20 -9.78 -2.79
CA ASP A 262 8.17 -10.42 -3.64
C ASP A 262 7.71 -11.79 -3.14
N ASN A 263 7.70 -11.96 -1.81
CA ASN A 263 7.11 -13.13 -1.17
C ASN A 263 5.59 -13.21 -1.43
N LEU A 264 4.94 -14.31 -1.06
CA LEU A 264 3.50 -14.50 -1.36
C LEU A 264 2.64 -13.38 -0.76
N CYS A 265 3.02 -12.88 0.41
CA CYS A 265 2.30 -11.82 1.11
C CYS A 265 2.44 -10.49 0.38
N ASP A 266 3.65 -10.15 -0.08
CA ASP A 266 3.89 -8.98 -0.92
C ASP A 266 3.04 -9.05 -2.20
N ARG A 267 2.90 -10.25 -2.80
CA ARG A 267 2.05 -10.45 -3.99
C ARG A 267 0.57 -10.25 -3.68
N VAL A 268 0.05 -10.79 -2.58
CA VAL A 268 -1.33 -10.53 -2.12
C VAL A 268 -1.54 -9.04 -1.92
N SER A 269 -0.71 -8.40 -1.08
CA SER A 269 -0.84 -6.98 -0.75
C SER A 269 -0.74 -6.11 -1.99
N ARG A 270 0.20 -6.38 -2.90
CA ARG A 270 0.38 -5.63 -4.15
C ARG A 270 -0.83 -5.74 -5.07
N GLN A 271 -1.31 -6.95 -5.36
CA GLN A 271 -2.46 -7.13 -6.26
C GLN A 271 -3.75 -6.59 -5.64
N ALA A 272 -3.94 -6.80 -4.34
CA ALA A 272 -5.08 -6.28 -3.63
C ALA A 272 -5.06 -4.74 -3.59
N SER A 273 -3.93 -4.12 -3.25
CA SER A 273 -3.78 -2.66 -3.25
C SER A 273 -3.99 -2.07 -4.65
N LYS A 274 -3.49 -2.74 -5.70
CA LYS A 274 -3.73 -2.35 -7.10
C LYS A 274 -5.21 -2.41 -7.45
N ALA A 275 -5.90 -3.50 -7.10
CA ALA A 275 -7.34 -3.63 -7.31
C ALA A 275 -8.12 -2.53 -6.57
N LEU A 276 -7.82 -2.30 -5.29
CA LEU A 276 -8.45 -1.25 -4.47
C LEU A 276 -8.23 0.13 -5.08
N PHE A 277 -7.01 0.43 -5.50
CA PHE A 277 -6.71 1.69 -6.16
C PHE A 277 -7.50 1.85 -7.47
N LEU A 278 -7.58 0.81 -8.30
CA LEU A 278 -8.34 0.85 -9.55
C LEU A 278 -9.85 1.00 -9.33
N ILE A 279 -10.40 0.39 -8.28
CA ILE A 279 -11.80 0.58 -7.87
C ILE A 279 -12.09 2.06 -7.59
N GLY A 280 -11.23 2.69 -6.79
CA GLY A 280 -11.37 4.12 -6.52
C GLY A 280 -11.16 4.95 -7.79
N ALA A 281 -10.18 4.58 -8.61
CA ALA A 281 -9.86 5.29 -9.86
C ALA A 281 -11.03 5.26 -10.83
N HIS A 282 -11.73 4.13 -10.93
CA HIS A 282 -12.92 3.99 -11.76
C HIS A 282 -14.02 4.97 -11.36
N ARG A 283 -14.29 5.20 -10.05
CA ARG A 283 -15.27 6.21 -9.61
C ARG A 283 -14.90 7.61 -10.14
N VAL A 284 -13.64 7.99 -9.98
CA VAL A 284 -13.14 9.31 -10.39
C VAL A 284 -13.12 9.46 -11.91
N LEU A 285 -12.75 8.39 -12.63
CA LEU A 285 -12.76 8.35 -14.09
C LEU A 285 -14.17 8.45 -14.66
N SER A 286 -15.13 7.76 -14.06
CA SER A 286 -16.53 7.79 -14.51
C SER A 286 -17.12 9.19 -14.37
N GLU A 287 -16.92 9.84 -13.21
CA GLU A 287 -17.35 11.22 -12.99
C GLU A 287 -16.62 12.20 -13.93
N MET A 288 -15.30 12.02 -14.13
CA MET A 288 -14.53 12.85 -15.05
C MET A 288 -15.00 12.70 -16.49
N ARG A 289 -15.33 11.48 -16.94
CA ARG A 289 -15.84 11.23 -18.29
C ARG A 289 -17.21 11.88 -18.49
N GLN A 290 -18.09 11.83 -17.49
CA GLN A 290 -19.38 12.52 -17.52
C GLN A 290 -19.18 14.04 -17.60
N ASN A 291 -18.32 14.60 -16.74
CA ASN A 291 -18.00 16.03 -16.77
C ASN A 291 -17.38 16.46 -18.10
N PHE A 292 -16.52 15.63 -18.70
CA PHE A 292 -15.96 15.88 -20.02
C PHE A 292 -17.01 15.74 -21.13
N ALA A 293 -17.98 14.84 -20.97
CA ALA A 293 -19.05 14.66 -21.91
C ALA A 293 -19.93 15.93 -22.03
N ASP A 294 -20.18 16.60 -20.91
CA ASP A 294 -21.06 17.76 -20.84
C ASP A 294 -20.32 19.10 -20.98
N ALA A 295 -18.99 19.08 -20.96
CA ALA A 295 -18.17 20.28 -21.07
C ALA A 295 -18.13 20.86 -22.49
N THR A 296 -17.90 22.17 -22.58
CA THR A 296 -17.68 22.86 -23.85
C THR A 296 -16.38 22.37 -24.51
N PRO A 297 -16.39 22.06 -25.82
CA PRO A 297 -15.19 21.66 -26.54
C PRO A 297 -14.08 22.69 -26.44
N VAL A 298 -12.86 22.18 -26.27
CA VAL A 298 -11.65 22.99 -26.11
C VAL A 298 -10.91 23.12 -27.45
N PRO A 299 -10.53 24.34 -27.89
CA PRO A 299 -9.69 24.53 -29.07
C PRO A 299 -8.34 23.79 -28.96
N GLY A 300 -7.95 23.10 -30.03
CA GLY A 300 -6.70 22.33 -30.09
C GLY A 300 -6.80 20.90 -29.55
N ILE A 301 -7.96 20.49 -29.05
CA ILE A 301 -8.25 19.11 -28.63
C ILE A 301 -9.34 18.55 -29.55
N ASP A 302 -9.08 17.41 -30.17
CA ASP A 302 -10.12 16.65 -30.87
C ASP A 302 -11.06 16.03 -29.83
N TRP A 303 -12.20 16.69 -29.63
CA TRP A 303 -13.15 16.35 -28.57
C TRP A 303 -13.81 14.98 -28.78
N ALA A 304 -14.10 14.61 -30.03
CA ALA A 304 -14.73 13.34 -30.35
C ALA A 304 -13.75 12.18 -30.10
N LEU A 305 -12.51 12.33 -30.58
CA LEU A 305 -11.45 11.36 -30.35
C LEU A 305 -11.11 11.22 -28.86
N GLU A 306 -11.04 12.34 -28.12
CA GLU A 306 -10.74 12.30 -26.68
C GLU A 306 -11.88 11.63 -25.90
N ARG A 307 -13.16 11.89 -26.22
CA ARG A 307 -14.30 11.18 -25.63
C ARG A 307 -14.19 9.66 -25.83
N GLN A 308 -13.87 9.22 -27.05
CA GLN A 308 -13.67 7.80 -27.35
C GLN A 308 -12.49 7.22 -26.56
N THR A 309 -11.38 7.97 -26.49
CA THR A 309 -10.17 7.58 -25.75
C THR A 309 -10.46 7.41 -24.25
N LEU A 310 -11.15 8.38 -23.64
CA LEU A 310 -11.52 8.31 -22.22
C LEU A 310 -12.48 7.14 -21.92
N CYS A 311 -13.42 6.85 -22.83
CA CYS A 311 -14.30 5.68 -22.72
C CYS A 311 -13.51 4.35 -22.78
N ALA A 312 -12.55 4.24 -23.70
CA ALA A 312 -11.68 3.08 -23.80
C ALA A 312 -10.81 2.90 -22.55
N ILE A 313 -10.28 4.00 -21.99
CA ILE A 313 -9.48 3.97 -20.75
C ILE A 313 -10.33 3.51 -19.55
N GLU A 314 -11.57 3.99 -19.41
CA GLU A 314 -12.47 3.55 -18.34
C GLU A 314 -12.76 2.04 -18.45
N THR A 315 -13.07 1.55 -19.66
CA THR A 315 -13.29 0.12 -19.94
C THR A 315 -12.05 -0.70 -19.58
N GLN A 316 -10.86 -0.26 -20.00
CA GLN A 316 -9.60 -0.96 -19.70
C GLN A 316 -9.30 -0.96 -18.19
N ALA A 317 -9.55 0.15 -17.49
CA ALA A 317 -9.37 0.23 -16.04
C ALA A 317 -10.31 -0.75 -15.31
N GLN A 318 -11.54 -0.90 -15.78
CA GLN A 318 -12.50 -1.87 -15.22
C GLN A 318 -12.03 -3.32 -15.45
N GLN A 319 -11.55 -3.66 -16.66
CA GLN A 319 -10.97 -4.98 -16.94
C GLN A 319 -9.75 -5.26 -16.06
N ASN A 320 -8.83 -4.30 -15.95
CA ASN A 320 -7.65 -4.41 -15.10
C ASN A 320 -8.00 -4.58 -13.61
N THR A 321 -9.09 -3.95 -13.16
CA THR A 321 -9.63 -4.15 -11.80
C THR A 321 -10.04 -5.61 -11.61
N GLY A 322 -10.81 -6.16 -12.55
CA GLY A 322 -11.25 -7.56 -12.52
C GLY A 322 -10.07 -8.54 -12.43
N THR A 323 -9.07 -8.37 -13.30
CA THR A 323 -7.86 -9.21 -13.30
C THR A 323 -7.07 -9.08 -11.99
N ALA A 324 -6.86 -7.86 -11.49
CA ALA A 324 -6.13 -7.65 -10.24
C ALA A 324 -6.86 -8.28 -9.04
N MET A 325 -8.19 -8.22 -9.02
CA MET A 325 -9.01 -8.88 -7.99
C MET A 325 -8.92 -10.41 -8.06
N GLU A 326 -9.00 -11.00 -9.25
CA GLU A 326 -8.87 -12.46 -9.44
C GLU A 326 -7.49 -12.95 -8.95
N GLN A 327 -6.43 -12.21 -9.28
CA GLN A 327 -5.08 -12.50 -8.80
C GLN A 327 -4.98 -12.35 -7.27
N ALA A 328 -5.56 -11.31 -6.69
CA ALA A 328 -5.58 -11.10 -5.24
C ALA A 328 -6.33 -12.23 -4.51
N ILE A 329 -7.50 -12.64 -5.01
CA ILE A 329 -8.27 -13.77 -4.48
C ILE A 329 -7.43 -15.06 -4.55
N SER A 330 -6.85 -15.36 -5.71
CA SER A 330 -6.00 -16.54 -5.90
C SER A 330 -4.84 -16.57 -4.90
N HIS A 331 -4.14 -15.45 -4.74
CA HIS A 331 -3.03 -15.36 -3.79
C HIS A 331 -3.49 -15.46 -2.32
N ALA A 332 -4.64 -14.89 -1.97
CA ALA A 332 -5.20 -15.00 -0.62
C ALA A 332 -5.58 -16.45 -0.28
N GLU A 333 -6.09 -17.22 -1.26
CA GLU A 333 -6.37 -18.64 -1.07
C GLU A 333 -5.09 -19.47 -0.90
N VAL A 334 -4.03 -19.17 -1.67
CA VAL A 334 -2.72 -19.81 -1.48
C VAL A 334 -2.19 -19.51 -0.07
N LEU A 335 -2.30 -18.27 0.39
CA LEU A 335 -1.87 -17.86 1.73
C LEU A 335 -2.65 -18.59 2.82
N GLY A 336 -3.97 -18.72 2.68
CA GLY A 336 -4.83 -19.47 3.59
C GLY A 336 -4.43 -20.95 3.67
N ARG A 337 -4.20 -21.59 2.52
CA ARG A 337 -3.75 -23.00 2.46
C ARG A 337 -2.39 -23.20 3.11
N ALA A 338 -1.41 -22.34 2.80
CA ALA A 338 -0.08 -22.41 3.38
C ALA A 338 -0.12 -22.24 4.91
N SER A 339 -0.93 -21.29 5.41
CA SER A 339 -1.12 -21.07 6.85
C SER A 339 -1.75 -22.30 7.53
N ALA A 340 -2.73 -22.93 6.88
CA ALA A 340 -3.35 -24.16 7.39
C ALA A 340 -2.37 -25.34 7.45
N GLU A 341 -1.49 -25.46 6.46
CA GLU A 341 -0.45 -26.49 6.43
C GLU A 341 0.58 -26.31 7.55
N ILE A 342 1.09 -25.09 7.73
CA ILE A 342 2.02 -24.76 8.82
C ILE A 342 1.36 -25.06 10.18
N ARG A 343 0.09 -24.69 10.36
CA ARG A 343 -0.66 -25.01 11.59
C ARG A 343 -0.74 -26.51 11.84
N ARG A 344 -0.92 -27.33 10.79
CA ARG A 344 -0.92 -28.79 10.92
C ARG A 344 0.47 -29.31 11.32
N GLN A 345 1.55 -28.76 10.77
CA GLN A 345 2.91 -29.14 11.15
C GLN A 345 3.25 -28.77 12.60
N MET A 346 2.69 -27.66 13.11
CA MET A 346 2.84 -27.27 14.52
C MET A 346 2.27 -28.31 15.50
N LEU A 347 1.24 -29.08 15.12
CA LEU A 347 0.74 -30.18 15.94
C LEU A 347 1.80 -31.27 16.16
N GLY A 348 2.70 -31.48 15.20
CA GLY A 348 3.85 -32.38 15.36
C GLY A 348 4.84 -31.87 16.40
N LEU A 349 5.12 -30.56 16.41
CA LEU A 349 5.96 -29.94 17.44
C LEU A 349 5.31 -29.98 18.83
N ASP A 350 3.99 -29.90 18.92
CA ASP A 350 3.27 -30.06 20.19
C ASP A 350 3.50 -31.44 20.82
N THR A 351 3.57 -32.50 20.03
CA THR A 351 3.92 -33.84 20.53
C THR A 351 5.32 -33.86 21.13
N ILE A 352 6.30 -33.24 20.45
CA ILE A 352 7.70 -33.18 20.94
C ILE A 352 7.78 -32.36 22.24
N ARG A 353 7.03 -31.26 22.32
CA ARG A 353 6.89 -30.42 23.53
C ARG A 353 6.29 -31.21 24.70
N VAL A 354 5.22 -31.97 24.47
CA VAL A 354 4.58 -32.81 25.50
C VAL A 354 5.56 -33.86 26.02
N LEU A 355 6.33 -34.51 25.15
CA LEU A 355 7.41 -35.43 25.57
C LEU A 355 8.45 -34.71 26.45
N GLY A 356 8.84 -33.49 26.09
CA GLY A 356 9.73 -32.66 26.90
C GLY A 356 9.16 -32.37 28.30
N ARG A 357 7.85 -32.10 28.40
CA ARG A 357 7.17 -31.86 29.68
C ARG A 357 7.12 -33.12 30.54
N VAL A 358 6.82 -34.27 29.95
CA VAL A 358 6.82 -35.57 30.64
C VAL A 358 8.22 -35.90 31.16
N GLU A 359 9.26 -35.72 30.34
CA GLU A 359 10.63 -36.00 30.73
C GLU A 359 11.09 -35.08 31.87
N THR A 360 10.76 -33.79 31.80
CA THR A 360 11.03 -32.82 32.87
C THR A 360 10.36 -33.23 34.19
N GLY A 361 9.13 -33.76 34.15
CA GLY A 361 8.42 -34.23 35.33
C GLY A 361 8.98 -35.53 35.94
N ARG A 362 9.66 -36.36 35.14
CA ARG A 362 10.32 -37.60 35.61
C ARG A 362 11.62 -37.33 36.36
N MET A 363 12.27 -36.20 36.08
CA MET A 363 13.51 -35.78 36.74
C MET A 363 13.18 -35.31 38.17
N ARG A 364 13.37 -36.18 39.16
CA ARG A 364 13.16 -35.89 40.59
C ARG A 364 14.16 -34.84 41.08
N GLY A 365 13.76 -33.57 41.07
CA GLY A 365 14.56 -32.42 41.47
C GLY A 365 14.26 -31.27 40.52
N ALA A 366 13.62 -30.21 41.03
CA ALA A 366 13.06 -29.13 40.24
C ALA A 366 14.12 -28.46 39.35
N ASN A 367 14.25 -28.93 38.11
CA ASN A 367 15.06 -28.24 37.13
C ASN A 367 14.22 -27.12 36.52
N THR A 368 14.01 -26.08 37.35
CA THR A 368 13.19 -24.91 37.07
C THR A 368 13.55 -24.27 35.73
N GLN A 369 14.81 -24.35 35.32
CA GLN A 369 15.29 -23.86 34.03
C GLN A 369 14.73 -24.66 32.84
N LEU A 370 14.69 -25.99 32.92
CA LEU A 370 14.11 -26.82 31.85
C LEU A 370 12.59 -26.64 31.79
N SER A 371 11.93 -26.62 32.95
CA SER A 371 10.48 -26.33 33.02
C SER A 371 10.15 -24.98 32.41
N ALA A 372 10.89 -23.92 32.76
CA ALA A 372 10.69 -22.58 32.20
C ALA A 372 10.93 -22.56 30.68
N THR A 373 11.90 -23.34 30.18
CA THR A 373 12.16 -23.46 28.74
C THR A 373 11.01 -24.15 28.01
N ILE A 374 10.42 -25.20 28.61
CA ILE A 374 9.23 -25.86 28.06
C ILE A 374 8.00 -24.94 28.14
N ASP A 375 7.80 -24.21 29.23
CA ASP A 375 6.70 -23.24 29.34
C ASP A 375 6.85 -22.10 28.29
N GLN A 376 8.08 -21.70 27.96
CA GLN A 376 8.33 -20.77 26.85
C GLN A 376 7.94 -21.36 25.48
N LEU A 377 8.12 -22.67 25.26
CA LEU A 377 7.61 -23.35 24.06
C LEU A 377 6.08 -23.30 24.01
N ASP A 378 5.40 -23.54 25.13
CA ASP A 378 3.93 -23.50 25.22
C ASP A 378 3.37 -22.14 24.78
N VAL A 379 3.96 -21.06 25.31
CA VAL A 379 3.59 -19.69 24.96
C VAL A 379 3.85 -19.43 23.48
N SER A 380 5.03 -19.81 22.97
CA SER A 380 5.42 -19.56 21.58
C SER A 380 4.53 -20.33 20.59
N HIS A 381 4.23 -21.60 20.88
CA HIS A 381 3.32 -22.42 20.07
C HIS A 381 1.91 -21.84 20.03
N SER A 382 1.40 -21.41 21.19
CA SER A 382 0.06 -20.82 21.30
C SER A 382 -0.04 -19.51 20.52
N ASP A 383 0.97 -18.65 20.60
CA ASP A 383 1.05 -17.41 19.83
C ASP A 383 1.10 -17.69 18.32
N ILE A 384 1.97 -18.59 17.87
CA ILE A 384 2.06 -19.00 16.46
C ILE A 384 0.72 -19.52 15.93
N ARG A 385 0.05 -20.40 16.69
CA ARG A 385 -1.24 -20.97 16.30
C ARG A 385 -2.31 -19.89 16.14
N LEU A 386 -2.42 -18.99 17.11
CA LEU A 386 -3.39 -17.89 17.08
C LEU A 386 -3.17 -16.97 15.87
N ARG A 387 -1.90 -16.68 15.55
CA ARG A 387 -1.54 -15.86 14.38
C ARG A 387 -1.91 -16.54 13.07
N LEU A 388 -1.60 -17.83 12.92
CA LEU A 388 -1.98 -18.61 11.73
C LEU A 388 -3.50 -18.63 11.54
N GLU A 389 -4.26 -18.81 12.63
CA GLU A 389 -5.73 -18.77 12.60
C GLU A 389 -6.26 -17.39 12.18
N THR A 390 -5.65 -16.33 12.71
CA THR A 390 -6.01 -14.96 12.35
C THR A 390 -5.72 -14.67 10.87
N ILE A 391 -4.55 -15.08 10.36
CA ILE A 391 -4.18 -14.93 8.95
C ILE A 391 -5.16 -15.70 8.05
N MET A 392 -5.51 -16.93 8.41
CA MET A 392 -6.49 -17.74 7.65
C MET A 392 -7.85 -17.04 7.58
N ARG A 393 -8.39 -16.60 8.73
CA ARG A 393 -9.69 -15.92 8.81
C ARG A 393 -9.70 -14.62 8.01
N LEU A 394 -8.66 -13.80 8.12
CA LEU A 394 -8.56 -12.55 7.38
C LEU A 394 -8.42 -12.79 5.88
N SER A 395 -7.62 -13.79 5.46
CA SER A 395 -7.45 -14.14 4.04
C SER A 395 -8.76 -14.61 3.41
N GLU A 396 -9.53 -15.42 4.12
CA GLU A 396 -10.88 -15.83 3.70
C GLU A 396 -11.84 -14.65 3.61
N GLY A 397 -11.81 -13.74 4.58
CA GLY A 397 -12.60 -12.51 4.60
C GLY A 397 -12.29 -11.61 3.41
N ILE A 398 -11.00 -11.40 3.10
CA ILE A 398 -10.55 -10.63 1.92
C ILE A 398 -11.08 -11.27 0.64
N GLY A 399 -10.89 -12.59 0.46
CA GLY A 399 -11.34 -13.30 -0.73
C GLY A 399 -12.86 -13.24 -0.91
N THR A 400 -13.63 -13.35 0.18
CA THR A 400 -15.09 -13.26 0.17
C THR A 400 -15.56 -11.85 -0.19
N ALA A 401 -14.98 -10.82 0.43
CA ALA A 401 -15.32 -9.43 0.15
C ALA A 401 -14.99 -9.03 -1.30
N MET A 402 -13.85 -9.47 -1.84
CA MET A 402 -13.51 -9.26 -3.25
C MET A 402 -14.48 -9.96 -4.20
N ARG A 403 -14.86 -11.22 -3.92
CA ARG A 403 -15.86 -11.95 -4.72
C ARG A 403 -17.23 -11.26 -4.70
N MET A 404 -17.66 -10.76 -3.55
CA MET A 404 -18.90 -9.99 -3.42
C MET A 404 -18.85 -8.72 -4.28
N PHE A 405 -17.75 -7.98 -4.19
CA PHE A 405 -17.56 -6.76 -4.97
C PHE A 405 -17.62 -7.02 -6.48
N GLN A 406 -16.98 -8.08 -6.98
CA GLN A 406 -17.06 -8.47 -8.39
C GLN A 406 -18.49 -8.80 -8.83
N ARG A 407 -19.28 -9.46 -7.99
CA ARG A 407 -20.69 -9.76 -8.30
C ARG A 407 -21.52 -8.48 -8.39
N THR A 408 -21.33 -7.54 -7.47
CA THR A 408 -22.01 -6.25 -7.52
C THR A 408 -21.64 -5.46 -8.78
N GLN A 409 -20.37 -5.47 -9.20
CA GLN A 409 -19.95 -4.79 -10.43
C GLN A 409 -20.51 -5.42 -11.72
N ARG A 410 -20.77 -6.72 -11.75
CA ARG A 410 -21.38 -7.39 -12.92
C ARG A 410 -22.90 -7.21 -13.00
N ALA A 411 -23.55 -6.83 -11.90
CA ALA A 411 -24.99 -6.64 -11.82
C ALA A 411 -25.44 -5.19 -12.09
N MET A 412 -24.48 -4.26 -12.17
CA MET A 412 -24.66 -2.86 -12.62
C MET A 412 -24.22 -2.75 -14.07
#